data_AF-A0A1W1E930-F1
#
_entry.id   AF-A0A1W1E930-F1
#
_cell.length_a   1.000
_cell.length_b   1.000
_cell.length_c   1.000
_cell.angle_alpha   90.00
_cell.angle_beta   90.00
_cell.angle_gamma   90.00
#
_symmetry.space_group_name_H-M   'P 1'
#
loop_
_entity.id
_entity.type
_entity.pdbx_description
1 polymer ?
#
loop_
_entity_poly.entity_id
_entity_poly.type
_entity_poly.pdbx_seq_one_letter_code
_entity_poly.pdbx_strand_id
1 'polypeptide(L)'
;MKHLSLAASAILLSATALMAQPSKPMPVKKEGVGYIKMLGKALKTELKAHMKNDPSGLEALAFCSGSADAITKKVNAKLPDYAKVRRTALKVRNDKVNMPDETDVKVMKKFEEEIAAKKLTPKSIEVVKVGETTRIYKPLVTKKVCLKCHGSDLSPKIAEAIKSAYPNDKATGFKEGDLRGVIVAEIKKH
;
A
#
# COMPACT_ATOMS: atom_id res chain seq x y z
N MET A 1 31.74 -35.09 70.02
CA MET A 1 30.46 -35.01 69.29
C MET A 1 30.39 -33.62 68.68
N LYS A 2 30.39 -33.53 67.33
CA LYS A 2 30.52 -32.28 66.57
C LYS A 2 29.13 -31.65 66.42
N HIS A 3 28.92 -30.45 66.94
CA HIS A 3 27.72 -29.66 66.62
C HIS A 3 28.00 -28.78 65.39
N LEU A 4 27.25 -29.06 64.33
CA LEU A 4 27.31 -28.39 63.04
C LEU A 4 26.23 -27.30 63.04
N SER A 5 26.60 -26.03 63.15
CA SER A 5 25.67 -24.90 63.04
C SER A 5 25.49 -24.51 61.58
N LEU A 6 24.26 -24.68 61.07
CA LEU A 6 23.80 -24.23 59.76
C LEU A 6 23.59 -22.71 59.79
N ALA A 7 24.35 -21.96 58.98
CA ALA A 7 24.06 -20.55 58.70
C ALA A 7 23.16 -20.45 57.47
N ALA A 8 21.92 -19.99 57.65
CA ALA A 8 20.98 -19.72 56.57
C ALA A 8 21.24 -18.31 55.99
N SER A 9 21.88 -18.24 54.82
CA SER A 9 21.99 -17.01 54.03
C SER A 9 20.68 -16.73 53.31
N ALA A 10 19.95 -15.70 53.74
CA ALA A 10 18.81 -15.16 53.02
C ALA A 10 19.29 -14.34 51.82
N ILE A 11 19.11 -14.86 50.61
CA ILE A 11 19.37 -14.15 49.36
C ILE A 11 18.12 -13.30 49.04
N LEU A 12 18.24 -11.99 49.21
CA LEU A 12 17.24 -11.01 48.78
C LEU A 12 17.32 -10.86 47.24
N LEU A 13 16.37 -11.45 46.51
CA LEU A 13 16.15 -11.17 45.08
C LEU A 13 15.50 -9.79 44.94
N SER A 14 16.30 -8.75 44.65
CA SER A 14 15.78 -7.46 44.19
C SER A 14 15.24 -7.61 42.76
N ALA A 15 13.92 -7.72 42.63
CA ALA A 15 13.22 -7.64 41.36
C ALA A 15 13.32 -6.21 40.81
N THR A 16 14.24 -5.97 39.88
CA THR A 16 14.29 -4.74 39.10
C THR A 16 13.15 -4.76 38.09
N ALA A 17 12.08 -4.04 38.39
CA ALA A 17 11.00 -3.78 37.44
C ALA A 17 11.56 -2.98 36.25
N LEU A 18 11.71 -3.64 35.10
CA LEU A 18 12.08 -3.01 33.85
C LEU A 18 10.92 -2.13 33.38
N MET A 19 10.93 -0.85 33.79
CA MET A 19 9.99 0.16 33.30
C MET A 19 10.20 0.31 31.79
N ALA A 20 9.22 -0.12 31.00
CA ALA A 20 9.21 0.08 29.55
C ALA A 20 9.18 1.58 29.25
N GLN A 21 10.29 2.12 28.75
CA GLN A 21 10.35 3.52 28.33
C GLN A 21 9.40 3.74 27.14
N PRO A 22 8.63 4.85 27.12
CA PRO A 22 7.79 5.18 25.98
C PRO A 22 8.67 5.32 24.74
N SER A 23 8.45 4.46 23.74
CA SER A 23 9.19 4.47 22.48
C SER A 23 9.00 5.82 21.78
N LYS A 24 10.09 6.44 21.33
CA LYS A 24 10.04 7.71 20.57
C LYS A 24 9.06 7.59 19.39
N PRO A 25 8.23 8.62 19.11
CA PRO A 25 7.33 8.61 17.97
C PRO A 25 8.10 8.31 16.68
N MET A 26 7.57 7.38 15.89
CA MET A 26 8.17 7.02 14.62
C MET A 26 8.08 8.21 13.65
N PRO A 27 9.06 8.44 12.76
CA PRO A 27 8.91 9.49 11.75
C PRO A 27 7.68 9.23 10.87
N VAL A 28 6.81 10.22 10.68
CA VAL A 28 5.54 10.12 9.92
C VAL A 28 5.74 9.49 8.53
N LYS A 29 6.85 9.78 7.86
CA LYS A 29 7.21 9.14 6.58
C LYS A 29 7.33 7.62 6.71
N LYS A 30 7.95 7.12 7.79
CA LYS A 30 8.15 5.70 8.05
C LYS A 30 6.83 5.00 8.40
N GLU A 31 5.95 5.65 9.16
CA GLU A 31 4.58 5.18 9.40
C GLU A 31 3.80 5.04 8.08
N GLY A 32 3.77 6.10 7.27
CA GLY A 32 3.05 6.10 6.00
C GLY A 32 3.56 5.03 5.03
N VAL A 33 4.88 4.83 4.96
CA VAL A 33 5.48 3.72 4.20
C VAL A 33 5.03 2.36 4.75
N GLY A 34 4.86 2.22 6.06
CA GLY A 34 4.29 1.03 6.69
C GLY A 34 2.88 0.74 6.21
N TYR A 35 1.98 1.73 6.25
CA TYR A 35 0.58 1.56 5.81
C TYR A 35 0.46 1.27 4.31
N ILE A 36 1.29 1.94 3.49
CA ILE A 36 1.40 1.64 2.06
C ILE A 36 1.81 0.17 1.84
N LYS A 37 2.79 -0.32 2.60
CA LYS A 37 3.24 -1.73 2.50
C LYS A 37 2.13 -2.70 2.92
N MET A 38 1.34 -2.37 3.95
CA MET A 38 0.21 -3.20 4.38
C MET A 38 -0.80 -3.37 3.24
N LEU A 39 -1.27 -2.27 2.64
CA LEU A 39 -2.21 -2.34 1.53
C LEU A 39 -1.59 -2.99 0.29
N GLY A 40 -0.38 -2.58 -0.09
CA GLY A 40 0.31 -3.12 -1.25
C GLY A 40 0.58 -4.62 -1.14
N LYS A 41 0.92 -5.13 0.06
CA LYS A 41 1.10 -6.56 0.30
C LYS A 41 -0.23 -7.31 0.20
N ALA A 42 -1.28 -6.82 0.85
CA ALA A 42 -2.60 -7.45 0.82
C ALA A 42 -3.10 -7.63 -0.62
N LEU A 43 -3.11 -6.54 -1.41
CA LEU A 43 -3.55 -6.59 -2.81
C LEU A 43 -2.65 -7.50 -3.67
N LYS A 44 -1.33 -7.44 -3.49
CA LYS A 44 -0.38 -8.24 -4.27
C LYS A 44 -0.49 -9.73 -3.96
N THR A 45 -0.79 -10.11 -2.72
CA THR A 45 -1.01 -11.51 -2.34
C THR A 45 -2.20 -12.08 -3.10
N GLU A 46 -3.35 -11.41 -3.05
CA GLU A 46 -4.56 -11.86 -3.75
C GLU A 46 -4.36 -11.89 -5.26
N LEU A 47 -3.79 -10.82 -5.83
CA LEU A 47 -3.49 -10.78 -7.26
C LEU A 47 -2.63 -11.98 -7.68
N LYS A 48 -1.58 -12.30 -6.93
CA LYS A 48 -0.71 -13.42 -7.25
C LYS A 48 -1.42 -14.77 -7.15
N ALA A 49 -2.29 -14.95 -6.15
CA ALA A 49 -3.04 -16.19 -5.98
C ALA A 49 -3.93 -16.44 -7.21
N HIS A 50 -4.76 -15.47 -7.59
CA HIS A 50 -5.65 -15.62 -8.73
C HIS A 50 -4.92 -15.68 -10.08
N MET A 51 -3.83 -14.93 -10.24
CA MET A 51 -2.99 -15.01 -11.45
C MET A 51 -2.28 -16.37 -11.59
N LYS A 52 -2.04 -17.08 -10.48
CA LYS A 52 -1.46 -18.44 -10.49
C LYS A 52 -2.52 -19.47 -10.89
N ASN A 53 -3.75 -19.30 -10.42
CA ASN A 53 -4.87 -20.19 -10.75
C ASN A 53 -5.31 -20.04 -12.20
N ASP A 54 -5.38 -18.79 -12.68
CA ASP A 54 -5.75 -18.45 -14.05
C ASP A 54 -4.71 -17.49 -14.67
N PRO A 55 -3.76 -18.03 -15.45
CA PRO A 55 -2.75 -17.23 -16.13
C PRO A 55 -3.31 -16.22 -17.14
N SER A 56 -4.57 -16.37 -17.58
CA SER A 56 -5.22 -15.39 -18.47
C SER A 56 -5.47 -14.06 -17.74
N GLY A 57 -5.65 -14.11 -16.42
CA GLY A 57 -5.93 -12.97 -15.56
C GLY A 57 -7.42 -12.63 -15.43
N LEU A 58 -8.33 -13.43 -15.99
CA LEU A 58 -9.77 -13.21 -15.87
C LEU A 58 -10.24 -13.43 -14.43
N GLU A 59 -9.79 -14.50 -13.77
CA GLU A 59 -10.10 -14.74 -12.36
C GLU A 59 -9.58 -13.61 -11.47
N ALA A 60 -8.34 -13.15 -11.72
CA ALA A 60 -7.74 -12.04 -11.00
C ALA A 60 -8.52 -10.73 -11.19
N LEU A 61 -8.98 -10.46 -12.41
CA LEU A 61 -9.80 -9.30 -12.72
C LEU A 61 -11.14 -9.36 -11.99
N ALA A 62 -11.86 -10.49 -12.05
CA ALA A 62 -13.15 -10.69 -11.40
C ALA A 62 -13.04 -10.56 -9.88
N PHE A 63 -12.01 -11.16 -9.28
CA PHE A 63 -11.77 -11.01 -7.85
C PHE A 63 -11.45 -9.55 -7.50
N CYS A 64 -10.50 -8.94 -8.21
CA CYS A 64 -10.09 -7.57 -7.90
C CYS A 64 -11.24 -6.58 -8.09
N SER A 65 -12.17 -6.84 -9.02
CA SER A 65 -13.27 -5.92 -9.28
C SER A 65 -14.29 -5.86 -8.15
N GLY A 66 -14.56 -7.00 -7.49
CA GLY A 66 -15.43 -7.08 -6.32
C GLY A 66 -14.73 -6.81 -4.98
N SER A 67 -13.43 -7.12 -4.86
CA SER A 67 -12.79 -7.25 -3.54
C SER A 67 -11.76 -6.17 -3.20
N ALA A 68 -11.22 -5.45 -4.18
CA ALA A 68 -10.07 -4.59 -3.93
C ALA A 68 -10.37 -3.43 -2.95
N ASP A 69 -11.57 -2.88 -3.01
CA ASP A 69 -11.98 -1.81 -2.09
C ASP A 69 -12.32 -2.36 -0.69
N ALA A 70 -12.85 -3.59 -0.61
CA ALA A 70 -13.03 -4.29 0.66
C ALA A 70 -11.69 -4.58 1.34
N ILE A 71 -10.64 -4.94 0.58
CA ILE A 71 -9.28 -5.09 1.09
C ILE A 71 -8.76 -3.75 1.63
N THR A 72 -8.94 -2.65 0.90
CA THR A 72 -8.58 -1.31 1.40
C THR A 72 -9.30 -0.97 2.71
N LYS A 73 -10.62 -1.23 2.80
CA LYS A 73 -11.39 -1.04 4.03
C LYS A 73 -10.86 -1.89 5.20
N LYS A 74 -10.58 -3.18 4.97
CA LYS A 74 -10.00 -4.10 5.97
C LYS A 74 -8.63 -3.67 6.45
N VAL A 75 -7.81 -3.07 5.58
CA VAL A 75 -6.50 -2.52 5.98
C VAL A 75 -6.70 -1.26 6.81
N ASN A 76 -7.56 -0.32 6.36
CA ASN A 76 -7.86 0.91 7.10
C ASN A 76 -8.44 0.65 8.49
N ALA A 77 -9.28 -0.38 8.66
CA ALA A 77 -9.82 -0.77 9.96
C ALA A 77 -8.76 -1.25 10.97
N LYS A 78 -7.52 -1.49 10.53
CA LYS A 78 -6.38 -1.86 11.39
C LYS A 78 -5.42 -0.70 11.62
N LEU A 79 -5.65 0.45 10.99
CA LEU A 79 -4.82 1.63 11.15
C LEU A 79 -5.36 2.47 12.32
N PRO A 80 -4.51 3.29 12.95
CA PRO A 80 -4.98 4.28 13.92
C PRO A 80 -5.98 5.26 13.28
N ASP A 81 -6.88 5.82 14.08
CA ASP A 81 -7.96 6.71 13.60
C ASP A 81 -7.45 7.98 12.89
N TYR A 82 -6.20 8.39 13.16
CA TYR A 82 -5.54 9.52 12.50
C TYR A 82 -4.96 9.18 11.12
N ALA A 83 -5.02 7.92 10.69
CA ALA A 83 -4.38 7.43 9.47
C ALA A 83 -5.35 6.71 8.54
N LYS A 84 -5.12 6.85 7.24
CA LYS A 84 -5.78 6.06 6.19
C LYS A 84 -4.84 5.80 5.03
N VAL A 85 -5.10 4.74 4.27
CA VAL A 85 -4.41 4.40 3.03
C VAL A 85 -5.41 4.13 1.92
N ARG A 86 -5.10 4.60 0.71
CA ARG A 86 -5.93 4.40 -0.48
C ARG A 86 -5.09 4.29 -1.74
N ARG A 87 -5.74 3.96 -2.85
CA ARG A 87 -5.18 3.99 -4.20
C ARG A 87 -5.77 5.16 -4.97
N THR A 88 -5.02 5.69 -5.92
CA THR A 88 -5.54 6.62 -6.93
C THR A 88 -4.68 6.57 -8.19
N ALA A 89 -5.18 7.13 -9.29
CA ALA A 89 -4.52 7.16 -10.58
C ALA A 89 -5.04 8.34 -11.41
N LEU A 90 -4.24 8.80 -12.38
CA LEU A 90 -4.71 9.73 -13.42
C LEU A 90 -5.71 9.04 -14.36
N LYS A 91 -5.42 7.78 -14.71
CA LYS A 91 -6.29 6.88 -15.49
C LYS A 91 -6.95 5.86 -14.55
N VAL A 92 -8.13 6.21 -14.05
CA VAL A 92 -8.88 5.41 -13.06
C VAL A 92 -9.63 4.25 -13.70
N ARG A 93 -9.71 3.13 -12.97
CA ARG A 93 -10.60 2.00 -13.33
C ARG A 93 -11.93 2.08 -12.62
N ASN A 94 -11.88 2.31 -11.31
CA ASN A 94 -13.04 2.55 -10.48
C ASN A 94 -13.07 4.04 -10.09
N ASP A 95 -13.83 4.82 -10.86
CA ASP A 95 -14.05 6.26 -10.69
C ASP A 95 -14.89 6.61 -9.46
N LYS A 96 -15.58 5.64 -8.86
CA LYS A 96 -16.38 5.87 -7.65
C LYS A 96 -15.55 6.08 -6.38
N VAL A 97 -14.31 5.56 -6.35
CA VAL A 97 -13.50 5.52 -5.11
C VAL A 97 -12.04 5.90 -5.28
N ASN A 98 -11.49 5.87 -6.51
CA ASN A 98 -10.06 6.10 -6.74
C ASN A 98 -9.77 7.43 -7.46
N MET A 99 -10.74 8.33 -7.55
CA MET A 99 -10.53 9.64 -8.17
C MET A 99 -9.45 10.43 -7.42
N PRO A 100 -8.48 11.03 -8.13
CA PRO A 100 -7.46 11.86 -7.52
C PRO A 100 -8.02 13.25 -7.21
N ASP A 101 -7.50 13.87 -6.16
CA ASP A 101 -7.61 15.33 -5.97
C ASP A 101 -6.46 16.08 -6.66
N GLU A 102 -6.48 17.41 -6.59
CA GLU A 102 -5.45 18.24 -7.23
C GLU A 102 -4.03 17.96 -6.74
N THR A 103 -3.86 17.58 -5.46
CA THR A 103 -2.55 17.27 -4.89
C THR A 103 -2.07 15.92 -5.44
N ASP A 104 -2.96 14.93 -5.50
CA ASP A 104 -2.67 13.63 -6.09
C ASP A 104 -2.24 13.78 -7.56
N VAL A 105 -2.94 14.62 -8.33
CA VAL A 105 -2.61 14.91 -9.73
C VAL A 105 -1.21 15.52 -9.85
N LYS A 106 -0.89 16.54 -9.04
CA LYS A 106 0.44 17.20 -9.05
C LYS A 106 1.57 16.20 -8.74
N VAL A 107 1.39 15.36 -7.72
CA VAL A 107 2.37 14.33 -7.36
C VAL A 107 2.53 13.28 -8.46
N MET A 108 1.44 12.81 -9.06
CA MET A 108 1.51 11.83 -10.14
C MET A 108 2.18 12.39 -11.39
N LYS A 109 1.92 13.65 -11.76
CA LYS A 109 2.63 14.32 -12.87
C LYS A 109 4.13 14.42 -12.61
N LYS A 110 4.53 14.77 -11.38
CA LYS A 110 5.94 14.73 -10.96
C LYS A 110 6.55 13.34 -11.15
N PHE A 111 5.83 12.27 -10.78
CA PHE A 111 6.33 10.91 -11.02
C PHE A 111 6.45 10.56 -12.52
N GLU A 112 5.53 11.02 -13.37
CA GLU A 112 5.65 10.85 -14.82
C GLU A 112 6.91 11.54 -15.38
N GLU A 113 7.20 12.76 -14.92
CA GLU A 113 8.43 13.50 -15.26
C GLU A 113 9.69 12.76 -14.78
N GLU A 114 9.68 12.23 -13.55
CA GLU A 114 10.78 11.44 -13.00
C GLU A 114 11.01 10.13 -13.76
N ILE A 115 9.94 9.49 -14.28
CA ILE A 115 10.03 8.31 -15.15
C ILE A 115 10.67 8.70 -16.48
N ALA A 116 10.19 9.76 -17.13
CA ALA A 116 10.72 10.24 -18.40
C ALA A 116 12.21 10.62 -18.29
N ALA A 117 12.61 11.22 -17.17
CA ALA A 117 14.00 11.56 -16.87
C ALA A 117 14.85 10.38 -16.35
N LYS A 118 14.29 9.17 -16.22
CA LYS A 118 14.95 7.97 -15.66
C LYS A 118 15.49 8.17 -14.23
N LYS A 119 14.85 9.05 -13.44
CA LYS A 119 15.21 9.37 -12.05
C LYS A 119 14.39 8.58 -11.03
N LEU A 120 13.22 8.06 -11.42
CA LEU A 120 12.38 7.26 -10.53
C LEU A 120 13.06 5.95 -10.14
N THR A 121 13.10 5.62 -8.85
CA THR A 121 13.68 4.38 -8.32
C THR A 121 12.65 3.55 -7.56
N PRO A 122 12.89 2.24 -7.33
CA PRO A 122 12.05 1.44 -6.44
C PRO A 122 11.94 1.98 -5.01
N LYS A 123 12.83 2.88 -4.59
CA LYS A 123 12.80 3.54 -3.28
C LYS A 123 12.10 4.90 -3.29
N SER A 124 11.73 5.44 -4.45
CA SER A 124 11.04 6.73 -4.57
C SER A 124 9.76 6.75 -3.73
N ILE A 125 9.63 7.81 -2.96
CA ILE A 125 8.51 8.17 -2.08
C ILE A 125 8.41 9.69 -2.12
N GLU A 126 7.22 10.21 -2.38
CA GLU A 126 6.93 11.64 -2.25
C GLU A 126 6.21 11.89 -0.93
N VAL A 127 6.57 12.96 -0.23
CA VAL A 127 5.91 13.38 1.01
C VAL A 127 5.42 14.81 0.83
N VAL A 128 4.11 15.02 1.01
CA VAL A 128 3.47 16.32 0.84
C VAL A 128 2.65 16.65 2.08
N LYS A 129 2.71 17.89 2.54
CA LYS A 129 1.85 18.39 3.62
C LYS A 129 0.62 19.09 3.03
N VAL A 130 -0.57 18.69 3.47
CA VAL A 130 -1.86 19.24 3.06
C VAL A 130 -2.62 19.63 4.32
N GLY A 131 -2.52 20.91 4.71
CA GLY A 131 -3.00 21.37 6.01
C GLY A 131 -2.34 20.62 7.17
N GLU A 132 -3.15 19.97 8.01
CA GLU A 132 -2.68 19.14 9.13
C GLU A 132 -2.39 17.68 8.75
N THR A 133 -2.60 17.31 7.48
CA THR A 133 -2.37 15.95 6.99
C THR A 133 -1.05 15.87 6.26
N THR A 134 -0.22 14.90 6.61
CA THR A 134 0.95 14.50 5.81
C THR A 134 0.54 13.34 4.90
N ARG A 135 0.76 13.49 3.60
CA ARG A 135 0.51 12.45 2.60
C ARG A 135 1.83 11.86 2.12
N ILE A 136 1.90 10.54 2.10
CA ILE A 136 3.05 9.76 1.66
C ILE A 136 2.62 8.97 0.43
N TYR A 137 3.30 9.18 -0.69
CA TYR A 137 2.94 8.57 -1.97
C TYR A 137 3.98 7.55 -2.40
N LYS A 138 3.49 6.39 -2.85
CA LYS A 138 4.29 5.36 -3.51
C LYS A 138 3.81 5.18 -4.95
N PRO A 139 4.68 5.39 -5.96
CA PRO A 139 4.33 5.15 -7.35
C PRO A 139 4.16 3.66 -7.62
N LEU A 140 3.15 3.33 -8.42
CA LEU A 140 2.89 2.02 -8.98
C LEU A 140 3.30 2.04 -10.45
N VAL A 141 4.49 1.50 -10.73
CA VAL A 141 5.03 1.40 -12.09
C VAL A 141 4.62 0.06 -12.70
N THR A 142 4.11 0.09 -13.92
CA THR A 142 3.69 -1.12 -14.64
C THR A 142 4.88 -2.03 -14.95
N LYS A 143 4.63 -3.34 -14.88
CA LYS A 143 5.52 -4.41 -15.34
C LYS A 143 4.77 -5.29 -16.33
N LYS A 144 5.45 -6.22 -17.01
CA LYS A 144 4.81 -7.19 -17.94
C LYS A 144 3.49 -7.76 -17.44
N VAL A 145 3.43 -8.23 -16.19
CA VAL A 145 2.19 -8.82 -15.61
C VAL A 145 1.03 -7.83 -15.54
N CYS A 146 1.29 -6.54 -15.35
CA CYS A 146 0.27 -5.50 -15.28
C CYS A 146 -0.42 -5.31 -16.64
N LEU A 147 0.31 -5.52 -17.72
CA LEU A 147 -0.17 -5.22 -19.08
C LEU A 147 -1.23 -6.19 -19.56
N LYS A 148 -1.41 -7.35 -18.92
CA LYS A 148 -2.51 -8.27 -19.20
C LYS A 148 -3.90 -7.61 -19.11
N CYS A 149 -4.06 -6.65 -18.19
CA CYS A 149 -5.34 -5.95 -17.96
C CYS A 149 -5.24 -4.43 -18.10
N HIS A 150 -4.02 -3.89 -18.18
CA HIS A 150 -3.76 -2.45 -18.30
C HIS A 150 -3.03 -2.09 -19.60
N GLY A 151 -2.63 -3.06 -20.41
CA GLY A 151 -1.95 -2.82 -21.69
C GLY A 151 -2.86 -2.21 -22.75
N SER A 152 -2.26 -1.91 -23.91
CA SER A 152 -2.99 -1.54 -25.13
C SER A 152 -3.57 -2.76 -25.86
N ASP A 153 -2.91 -3.91 -25.74
CA ASP A 153 -3.29 -5.16 -26.39
C ASP A 153 -3.90 -6.10 -25.36
N LEU A 154 -5.24 -6.07 -25.25
CA LEU A 154 -6.00 -6.88 -24.30
C LEU A 154 -6.68 -8.03 -25.05
N SER A 155 -6.72 -9.21 -24.44
CA SER A 155 -7.54 -10.29 -25.00
C SER A 155 -9.02 -9.88 -25.03
N PRO A 156 -9.80 -10.36 -26.02
CA PRO A 156 -11.23 -10.02 -26.12
C PRO A 156 -12.00 -10.26 -24.81
N LYS A 157 -11.72 -11.39 -24.14
CA LYS A 157 -12.36 -11.74 -22.86
C LYS A 157 -12.02 -10.75 -21.74
N ILE A 158 -10.76 -10.29 -21.64
CA ILE A 158 -10.37 -9.30 -20.63
C ILE A 158 -11.01 -7.95 -20.92
N ALA A 159 -11.00 -7.52 -22.18
CA ALA A 159 -11.63 -6.27 -22.60
C ALA A 159 -13.14 -6.26 -22.29
N GLU A 160 -13.84 -7.36 -22.59
CA GLU A 160 -15.26 -7.53 -22.28
C GLU A 160 -15.53 -7.52 -20.77
N ALA A 161 -14.76 -8.29 -19.99
CA ALA A 161 -14.90 -8.34 -18.55
C ALA A 161 -14.64 -6.97 -17.89
N ILE A 162 -13.64 -6.21 -18.38
CA ILE A 162 -13.40 -4.83 -17.92
C ILE A 162 -14.59 -3.95 -18.26
N LYS A 163 -15.09 -3.97 -19.50
CA LYS A 163 -16.21 -3.12 -19.93
C LYS A 163 -17.48 -3.41 -19.13
N SER A 164 -17.74 -4.68 -18.82
CA SER A 164 -18.88 -5.12 -18.02
C SER A 164 -18.77 -4.64 -16.57
N ALA A 165 -17.61 -4.87 -15.92
CA ALA A 165 -17.41 -4.48 -14.53
C ALA A 165 -17.21 -2.96 -14.34
N TYR A 166 -16.66 -2.28 -15.35
CA TYR A 166 -16.25 -0.88 -15.32
C TYR A 166 -16.57 -0.17 -16.65
N PRO A 167 -17.84 0.24 -16.87
CA PRO A 167 -18.24 0.91 -18.11
C PRO A 167 -17.48 2.21 -18.41
N ASN A 168 -16.97 2.89 -17.36
CA ASN A 168 -16.21 4.13 -17.46
C ASN A 168 -14.70 3.94 -17.32
N ASP A 169 -14.18 2.71 -17.50
CA ASP A 169 -12.76 2.42 -17.33
C ASP A 169 -11.87 3.31 -18.22
N LYS A 170 -10.84 3.90 -17.63
CA LYS A 170 -9.79 4.63 -18.35
C LYS A 170 -8.42 3.97 -18.22
N ALA A 171 -8.30 2.87 -17.48
CA ALA A 171 -7.03 2.32 -17.06
C ALA A 171 -6.39 1.31 -18.03
N THR A 172 -6.52 1.52 -19.34
CA THR A 172 -5.90 0.69 -20.40
C THR A 172 -4.88 1.49 -21.20
N GLY A 173 -4.15 0.85 -22.12
CA GLY A 173 -3.20 1.52 -23.01
C GLY A 173 -1.85 1.85 -22.37
N PHE A 174 -1.51 1.24 -21.24
CA PHE A 174 -0.20 1.38 -20.62
C PHE A 174 0.87 0.53 -21.32
N LYS A 175 2.12 0.98 -21.25
CA LYS A 175 3.34 0.24 -21.59
C LYS A 175 4.08 -0.16 -20.32
N GLU A 176 5.05 -1.05 -20.43
CA GLU A 176 5.93 -1.40 -19.30
C GLU A 176 6.79 -0.18 -18.92
N GLY A 177 6.83 0.14 -17.62
CA GLY A 177 7.54 1.32 -17.12
C GLY A 177 6.68 2.56 -16.92
N ASP A 178 5.43 2.57 -17.38
CA ASP A 178 4.50 3.68 -17.17
C ASP A 178 4.03 3.78 -15.71
N LEU A 179 3.62 5.00 -15.32
CA LEU A 179 2.94 5.21 -14.05
C LEU A 179 1.48 4.71 -14.13
N ARG A 180 1.19 3.60 -13.46
CA ARG A 180 -0.20 3.11 -13.33
C ARG A 180 -1.02 3.95 -12.36
N GLY A 181 -0.39 4.52 -11.34
CA GLY A 181 -1.04 5.27 -10.26
C GLY A 181 -0.18 5.26 -9.01
N VAL A 182 -0.81 5.46 -7.85
CA VAL A 182 -0.12 5.51 -6.56
C VAL A 182 -0.91 4.77 -5.47
N ILE A 183 -0.18 4.33 -4.44
CA ILE A 183 -0.76 4.11 -3.11
C ILE A 183 -0.37 5.32 -2.25
N VAL A 184 -1.34 5.94 -1.60
CA VAL A 184 -1.14 7.09 -0.72
C VAL A 184 -1.58 6.74 0.70
N ALA A 185 -0.70 7.01 1.67
CA ALA A 185 -1.06 7.06 3.08
C ALA A 185 -1.27 8.52 3.47
N GLU A 186 -2.33 8.80 4.21
CA GLU A 186 -2.68 10.11 4.74
C GLU A 186 -2.67 10.01 6.27
N ILE A 187 -1.84 10.81 6.92
CA ILE A 187 -1.61 10.79 8.36
C ILE A 187 -1.87 12.18 8.89
N LYS A 188 -2.92 12.35 9.71
CA LYS A 188 -3.16 13.57 10.45
C LYS A 188 -2.10 13.73 11.54
N LYS A 189 -1.76 14.97 11.87
CA LYS A 189 -0.95 15.29 13.04
C LYS A 189 -1.56 14.62 14.28
N HIS A 190 -0.75 13.91 15.04
CA HIS A 190 -1.11 13.17 16.24
C HIS A 190 0.03 13.27 17.26
#